data_AF-A0A820R9W3-F1
#
_entry.id   AF-A0A820R9W3-F1
#
_cell.length_a   1.000
_cell.length_b   1.000
_cell.length_c   1.000
_cell.angle_alpha   90.00
_cell.angle_beta   90.00
_cell.angle_gamma   90.00
#
_symmetry.space_group_name_H-M   'P 1'
#
loop_
_entity.id
_entity.type
_entity.pdbx_description
1 polymer ?
#
loop_
_entity_poly.entity_id
_entity_poly.type
_entity_poly.pdbx_seq_one_letter_code
_entity_poly.pdbx_strand_id
1 'polypeptide(L)'
;PWHDFSTSLIIAMRLIFVDNWNLIGPELEKHGSPTISRWFLVIIVFIGNRIVTNVLVGIMIESVSSVNDDYMKEKREKKILRNQQKREELNRRRYLYLLNRYLF
;
A
#
# COMPACT_ATOMS: atom_id res chain seq x y z
N PRO A 1 3.06 10.96 34.38
CA PRO A 1 3.29 10.94 32.91
C PRO A 1 2.15 11.55 32.07
N TRP A 2 0.93 11.66 32.59
CA TRP A 2 -0.28 12.01 31.82
C TRP A 2 -0.67 13.50 31.88
N HIS A 3 0.23 14.36 32.36
CA HIS A 3 -0.10 15.76 32.67
C HIS A 3 0.05 16.69 31.47
N ASP A 4 0.85 16.30 30.48
CA ASP A 4 1.10 17.08 29.27
C ASP A 4 0.42 16.46 28.06
N PHE A 5 -0.15 17.31 27.20
CA PHE A 5 -0.81 16.89 25.96
C PHE A 5 0.14 16.13 25.02
N SER A 6 1.37 16.64 24.84
CA SER A 6 2.39 16.02 23.98
C SER A 6 2.75 14.61 24.45
N THR A 7 2.96 14.43 25.75
CA THR A 7 3.27 13.13 26.35
C THR A 7 2.09 12.17 26.21
N SER A 8 0.86 12.66 26.41
CA SER A 8 -0.35 11.86 26.23
C SER A 8 -0.55 11.44 24.77
N LEU A 9 -0.24 12.31 23.81
CA LEU A 9 -0.26 12.00 22.39
C LEU A 9 0.78 10.94 22.02
N ILE A 10 2.01 11.05 22.53
CA ILE A 10 3.06 10.04 22.31
C ILE A 10 2.63 8.69 22.89
N ILE A 11 2.05 8.69 24.09
CA ILE A 11 1.55 7.47 24.71
C ILE A 11 0.41 6.87 23.88
N ALA A 12 -0.54 7.68 23.39
CA ALA A 12 -1.61 7.21 22.52
C ALA A 12 -1.06 6.57 21.23
N MET A 13 -0.08 7.20 20.59
CA MET A 13 0.59 6.65 19.41
C MET A 13 1.27 5.31 19.72
N ARG A 14 2.00 5.23 20.84
CA ARG A 14 2.62 3.98 21.30
C ARG A 14 1.61 2.86 21.49
N LEU A 15 0.44 3.16 22.06
CA LEU A 15 -0.63 2.16 22.23
C LEU A 15 -1.22 1.71 20.89
N ILE A 16 -1.46 2.64 19.97
CA ILE A 16 -2.01 2.33 18.63
C ILE A 16 -1.04 1.47 17.82
N PHE A 17 0.25 1.81 17.82
CA PHE A 17 1.28 1.08 17.10
C PHE A 17 1.85 -0.12 17.87
N VAL A 18 1.34 -0.40 19.07
CA VAL A 18 1.78 -1.51 19.92
C VAL A 18 3.28 -1.42 20.24
N ASP A 19 3.79 -0.19 20.35
CA ASP A 19 5.18 0.10 20.72
C ASP A 19 5.32 0.24 22.23
N ASN A 20 6.11 -0.66 22.85
CA ASN A 20 6.40 -0.64 24.29
C ASN A 20 5.17 -0.49 25.20
N TRP A 21 4.01 -0.95 24.72
CA TRP A 21 2.71 -0.74 25.36
C TRP A 21 2.59 -1.44 26.73
N ASN A 22 3.33 -2.54 26.90
CA ASN A 22 3.43 -3.30 28.14
C ASN A 22 4.07 -2.51 29.29
N LEU A 23 4.87 -1.48 29.00
CA LEU A 23 5.47 -0.62 30.02
C LEU A 23 4.45 0.38 30.60
N ILE A 24 3.38 0.67 29.87
CA ILE A 24 2.34 1.63 30.29
C ILE A 24 1.39 0.98 31.31
N GLY A 25 1.18 -0.33 31.25
CA GLY A 25 0.31 -1.09 32.16
C GLY A 25 0.64 -0.90 33.64
N PRO A 26 1.87 -1.22 34.07
CA PRO A 26 2.28 -1.06 35.47
C PRO A 26 2.14 0.38 35.99
N GLU A 27 2.30 1.40 35.14
CA GLU A 27 2.09 2.80 35.52
C GLU A 27 0.60 3.14 35.68
N LEU A 28 -0.25 2.62 34.79
CA LEU A 28 -1.69 2.83 34.82
C LEU A 28 -2.35 2.11 36.01
N GLU A 29 -1.80 0.96 36.42
CA GLU A 29 -2.27 0.20 37.59
C GLU A 29 -1.97 0.90 38.93
N LYS A 30 -0.97 1.78 39.00
CA LYS A 30 -0.65 2.54 40.23
C LYS A 30 -1.70 3.58 40.61
N HIS A 31 -2.48 4.05 39.65
CA HIS A 31 -3.40 5.17 39.82
C HIS A 31 -4.88 4.77 39.71
N GLY A 32 -5.19 3.49 39.50
CA GLY A 32 -6.55 3.00 39.29
C GLY A 32 -6.75 1.54 39.68
N SER A 33 -7.92 0.98 39.36
CA SER A 33 -8.20 -0.44 39.59
C SER A 33 -7.37 -1.30 38.61
N PRO A 34 -6.53 -2.24 39.09
CA PRO A 34 -5.65 -3.03 38.22
C PRO A 34 -6.41 -3.78 37.11
N THR A 35 -7.59 -4.30 37.45
CA THR A 35 -8.43 -5.05 36.51
C THR A 35 -8.95 -4.16 35.39
N ILE A 36 -9.45 -2.96 35.72
CA ILE A 36 -10.03 -2.03 34.74
C ILE A 36 -8.93 -1.49 33.83
N SER A 37 -7.78 -1.12 34.40
CA SER A 37 -6.62 -0.63 33.65
C SER A 37 -6.11 -1.65 32.62
N ARG A 38 -6.07 -2.94 33.00
CA ARG A 38 -5.68 -4.03 32.08
C ARG A 38 -6.67 -4.21 30.94
N TRP A 39 -7.97 -4.27 31.23
CA TRP A 39 -8.99 -4.40 30.19
C TRP A 39 -8.99 -3.23 29.23
N PHE A 40 -8.88 -2.00 29.75
CA PHE A 40 -8.74 -0.80 28.93
C PHE A 40 -7.55 -0.91 27.96
N LEU A 41 -6.37 -1.28 28.47
CA LEU A 41 -5.16 -1.44 27.66
C LEU A 41 -5.31 -2.49 26.57
N VAL A 42 -5.85 -3.66 26.90
CA VAL A 42 -6.05 -4.74 25.92
C VAL A 42 -7.02 -4.29 24.82
N ILE A 43 -8.12 -3.65 25.19
CA ILE A 43 -9.13 -3.18 24.24
C ILE A 43 -8.54 -2.12 23.31
N ILE A 44 -7.86 -1.10 23.85
CA ILE A 44 -7.34 0.00 23.03
C ILE A 44 -6.20 -0.46 22.11
N VAL A 45 -5.31 -1.32 22.59
CA VAL A 45 -4.21 -1.88 21.80
C VAL A 45 -4.78 -2.78 20.71
N PHE A 46 -5.73 -3.65 21.03
CA PHE A 46 -6.27 -4.60 20.06
C PHE A 46 -7.13 -3.91 18.99
N ILE A 47 -8.09 -3.08 19.40
CA ILE A 47 -8.98 -2.38 18.47
C ILE A 47 -8.22 -1.32 17.69
N GLY A 48 -7.42 -0.50 18.38
CA GLY A 48 -6.65 0.58 17.75
C GLY A 48 -5.67 0.05 16.70
N ASN A 49 -4.88 -0.95 17.05
CA ASN A 49 -3.95 -1.55 16.10
C ASN A 49 -4.66 -2.20 14.92
N ARG A 50 -5.74 -2.97 15.16
CA ARG A 50 -6.46 -3.66 14.08
C ARG A 50 -7.05 -2.68 13.08
N ILE A 51 -7.70 -1.61 13.55
CA ILE A 51 -8.28 -0.61 12.67
C ILE A 51 -7.18 0.12 11.90
N VAL A 52 -6.18 0.66 12.60
CA VAL A 52 -5.12 1.47 11.97
C VAL A 52 -4.30 0.65 10.98
N THR A 53 -3.85 -0.55 11.37
CA THR A 53 -3.07 -1.41 10.48
C THR A 53 -3.88 -1.84 9.26
N ASN A 54 -5.14 -2.23 9.42
CA ASN A 54 -5.96 -2.63 8.26
C ASN A 54 -6.20 -1.47 7.30
N VAL A 55 -6.45 -0.27 7.81
CA VAL A 55 -6.60 0.94 6.98
C VAL A 55 -5.30 1.28 6.27
N LEU A 56 -4.16 1.28 6.99
CA LEU A 56 -2.85 1.54 6.39
C LEU A 56 -2.50 0.52 5.30
N VAL A 57 -2.72 -0.76 5.57
CA VAL A 57 -2.52 -1.83 4.58
C VAL A 57 -3.44 -1.64 3.38
N GLY A 58 -4.70 -1.27 3.60
CA GLY A 58 -5.65 -0.96 2.52
C GLY A 58 -5.13 0.15 1.61
N ILE A 59 -4.69 1.26 2.19
CA ILE A 59 -4.10 2.39 1.46
C ILE A 59 -2.83 1.95 0.71
N MET A 60 -1.95 1.16 1.34
CA MET A 60 -0.74 0.65 0.69
C MET A 60 -1.08 -0.22 -0.52
N ILE A 61 -2.06 -1.12 -0.39
CA ILE A 61 -2.50 -1.99 -1.49
C ILE A 61 -3.06 -1.14 -2.64
N GLU A 62 -3.90 -0.15 -2.35
CA GLU A 62 -4.46 0.74 -3.36
C GLU A 62 -3.38 1.55 -4.10
N SER A 63 -2.40 2.06 -3.36
CA SER A 63 -1.25 2.77 -3.94
C SER A 63 -0.39 1.85 -4.82
N VAL A 64 -0.16 0.61 -4.42
CA VAL A 64 0.64 -0.34 -5.22
C VAL A 64 -0.15 -0.82 -6.44
N SER A 65 -1.46 -1.06 -6.29
CA SER A 65 -2.33 -1.49 -7.37
C SER A 65 -2.43 -0.43 -8.45
N SER A 66 -2.63 0.84 -8.08
CA SER A 66 -2.70 1.95 -9.05
C SER A 66 -1.41 2.09 -9.87
N VAL A 67 -0.24 2.05 -9.22
CA VAL A 67 1.06 2.07 -9.90
C VAL A 67 1.24 0.86 -10.83
N ASN A 68 0.84 -0.33 -10.39
CA ASN A 68 0.92 -1.53 -11.21
C ASN A 68 -0.03 -1.48 -12.42
N ASP A 69 -1.24 -0.95 -12.25
CA ASP A 69 -2.21 -0.83 -13.33
C ASP A 69 -1.73 0.13 -14.42
N ASP A 70 -1.16 1.27 -14.03
CA ASP A 70 -0.53 2.22 -14.97
C ASP A 70 0.64 1.58 -15.71
N TYR A 71 1.52 0.86 -15.00
CA TYR A 71 2.63 0.13 -15.61
C TYR A 71 2.14 -0.95 -16.59
N MET A 72 1.12 -1.70 -16.23
CA MET A 72 0.54 -2.73 -17.08
C MET A 72 -0.14 -2.13 -18.33
N LYS A 73 -0.78 -0.97 -18.19
CA LYS A 73 -1.36 -0.23 -19.30
C LYS A 73 -0.28 0.23 -20.27
N GLU A 74 0.77 0.88 -19.77
CA GLU A 74 1.91 1.31 -20.59
C GLU A 74 2.57 0.13 -21.32
N LYS A 75 2.74 -1.00 -20.63
CA LYS A 75 3.29 -2.24 -21.19
C LYS A 75 2.40 -2.80 -22.32
N ARG A 76 1.07 -2.74 -22.17
CA ARG A 76 0.12 -3.16 -23.22
C ARG A 76 0.20 -2.23 -24.43
N GLU A 77 0.21 -0.92 -24.23
CA GLU A 77 0.33 0.08 -25.30
C GLU A 77 1.62 -0.09 -26.11
N LYS A 78 2.76 -0.23 -25.42
CA LYS A 78 4.06 -0.53 -26.06
C LYS A 78 4.03 -1.85 -26.85
N LYS A 79 3.33 -2.88 -26.35
CA LYS A 79 3.17 -4.16 -27.08
C LYS A 79 2.31 -4.00 -28.33
N ILE A 80 1.22 -3.23 -28.26
CA ILE A 80 0.34 -2.95 -29.40
C ILE A 80 1.12 -2.19 -30.48
N LEU A 81 1.84 -1.13 -30.10
CA LEU A 81 2.64 -0.33 -31.02
C LEU A 81 3.72 -1.18 -31.71
N ARG A 82 4.45 -2.01 -30.96
CA ARG A 82 5.43 -2.95 -31.54
C ARG A 82 4.80 -3.92 -32.53
N ASN A 83 3.60 -4.42 -32.26
CA ASN A 83 2.89 -5.33 -33.16
C ASN A 83 2.40 -4.62 -34.43
N GLN A 84 1.96 -3.36 -34.33
CA GLN A 84 1.58 -2.54 -35.47
C GLN A 84 2.78 -2.26 -36.37
N GLN A 85 3.90 -1.80 -35.79
CA GLN A 85 5.15 -1.56 -36.53
C GLN A 85 5.62 -2.81 -37.28
N LYS A 86 5.59 -3.99 -36.62
CA LYS A 86 5.94 -5.27 -37.27
C LYS A 86 5.00 -5.62 -38.43
N ARG A 87 3.70 -5.35 -38.31
CA ARG A 87 2.71 -5.59 -39.38
C ARG A 87 2.91 -4.65 -40.56
N GLU A 88 3.17 -3.38 -40.30
CA GLU A 88 3.45 -2.38 -41.34
C GLU A 88 4.74 -2.72 -42.09
N GLU A 89 5.79 -3.13 -41.38
CA GLU A 89 7.05 -3.55 -41.99
C GLU A 89 6.85 -4.80 -42.87
N LEU A 90 6.10 -5.79 -42.39
CA LEU A 90 5.78 -6.99 -43.17
C LEU A 90 4.98 -6.64 -44.44
N ASN A 91 3.98 -5.76 -44.32
CA ASN A 91 3.17 -5.32 -45.45
C ASN A 91 4.00 -4.53 -46.47
N ARG A 92 4.90 -3.66 -46.01
CA ARG A 92 5.83 -2.92 -46.87
C ARG A 92 6.76 -3.86 -47.62
N ARG A 93 7.34 -4.86 -46.93
CA ARG A 93 8.16 -5.89 -47.58
C ARG A 93 7.36 -6.64 -48.65
N ARG A 94 6.14 -7.08 -48.34
CA ARG A 94 5.25 -7.75 -49.31
C ARG A 94 4.96 -6.87 -50.54
N TYR A 95 4.66 -5.59 -50.34
CA TYR A 95 4.41 -4.65 -51.43
C TYR A 95 5.63 -4.52 -52.36
N LEU A 96 6.83 -4.37 -51.79
CA LEU A 96 8.08 -4.30 -52.56
C LEU A 96 8.35 -5.59 -53.35
N TYR A 97 8.09 -6.76 -52.76
CA TYR A 97 8.21 -8.05 -53.48
C TYR A 97 7.27 -8.14 -54.67
N LEU A 98 6.01 -7.69 -54.52
CA LEU A 98 5.05 -7.67 -55.61
C LEU A 98 5.47 -6.69 -56.71
N LEU A 99 5.85 -5.47 -56.34
CA LEU A 99 6.27 -4.44 -57.28
C LEU A 99 7.48 -4.89 -58.12
N ASN A 100 8.48 -5.50 -57.48
CA ASN A 100 9.65 -6.04 -58.18
C ASN A 100 9.27 -7.17 -59.18
N ARG A 101 8.30 -8.02 -58.81
CA ARG A 101 7.82 -9.12 -59.68
C ARG A 101 6.99 -8.65 -60.88
N TYR A 102 6.39 -7.45 -60.83
CA TYR A 102 5.58 -6.92 -61.94
C TYR A 102 6.37 -5.99 -62.89
N LEU A 103 7.50 -5.44 -62.44
CA LEU A 103 8.33 -4.50 -63.22
C LEU A 103 9.53 -5.15 -63.92
N PHE A 104 9.83 -6.41 -63.62
CA PHE A 104 10.84 -7.25 -64.27
C PHE A 104 10.26 -8.63 -64.55
#